data_AF-A0A0C1GLX7-F1
#
_entry.id   AF-A0A0C1GLX7-F1
#
_cell.length_a   1.000
_cell.length_b   1.000
_cell.length_c   1.000
_cell.angle_alpha   90.00
_cell.angle_beta   90.00
_cell.angle_gamma   90.00
#
_symmetry.space_group_name_H-M   'P 1'
#
loop_
_entity.id
_entity.type
_entity.pdbx_description
1 polymer ?
#
loop_
_entity_poly.entity_id
_entity_poly.type
_entity_poly.pdbx_seq_one_letter_code
_entity_poly.pdbx_strand_id
1 'polypeptide(L)'
;TIRYYEEIGLLPQPGRNAGNQRRYGQDGMDALGFIKHARDLGFPLEDIKSLMGLDGHLGDDCAEADRIARSQLANVRDRIRKLEQLASEL
;
A
#
# COMPACT_ATOMS: atom_id res chain seq x y z
N THR A 1 -10.39 7.87 3.16
CA THR A 1 -9.53 6.73 3.54
C THR A 1 -10.05 5.35 3.11
N ILE A 2 -11.31 5.14 2.69
CA ILE A 2 -11.63 4.04 1.75
C ILE A 2 -12.13 4.62 0.43
N ARG A 3 -13.09 5.56 0.51
CA ARG A 3 -13.55 6.35 -0.64
C ARG A 3 -12.41 6.99 -1.44
N TYR A 4 -11.41 7.54 -0.74
CA TYR A 4 -10.22 8.09 -1.40
C TYR A 4 -9.44 7.05 -2.21
N TYR A 5 -9.35 5.80 -1.73
CA TYR A 5 -8.71 4.72 -2.49
C TYR A 5 -9.53 4.35 -3.72
N GLU A 6 -10.87 4.42 -3.64
CA GLU A 6 -11.74 4.29 -4.82
C GLU A 6 -11.48 5.43 -5.83
N GLU A 7 -11.39 6.67 -5.35
CA GLU A 7 -11.21 7.88 -6.18
C GLU A 7 -9.88 7.88 -6.96
N ILE A 8 -8.78 7.43 -6.33
CA ILE A 8 -7.46 7.36 -6.98
C ILE A 8 -7.24 6.04 -7.76
N GLY A 9 -8.25 5.18 -7.81
CA GLY A 9 -8.22 3.90 -8.51
C GLY A 9 -7.33 2.84 -7.85
N LEU A 10 -7.10 2.94 -6.54
CA LEU A 10 -6.36 1.95 -5.75
C LEU A 10 -7.27 0.81 -5.27
N LEU A 11 -8.56 1.06 -5.15
CA LEU A 11 -9.58 0.05 -4.81
C LEU A 11 -10.66 0.07 -5.89
N PRO A 12 -11.10 -1.10 -6.41
CA PRO A 12 -12.20 -1.14 -7.35
C PRO A 12 -13.48 -0.59 -6.71
N GLN A 13 -14.36 0.00 -7.54
CA GLN A 13 -15.65 0.47 -7.02
C GLN A 13 -16.46 -0.72 -6.51
N PRO A 14 -16.94 -0.69 -5.25
CA PRO A 14 -17.71 -1.78 -4.70
C PRO A 14 -19.09 -1.89 -5.34
N GLY A 15 -19.62 -3.11 -5.35
CA GLY A 15 -21.05 -3.31 -5.57
C GLY A 15 -21.88 -2.55 -4.54
N ARG A 16 -23.15 -2.28 -4.88
CA ARG A 16 -24.10 -1.59 -4.01
C ARG A 16 -25.32 -2.46 -3.77
N ASN A 17 -25.87 -2.41 -2.56
CA ASN A 17 -27.16 -3.05 -2.27
C ASN A 17 -28.35 -2.14 -2.67
N ALA A 18 -29.57 -2.65 -2.54
CA ALA A 18 -30.80 -1.91 -2.83
C ALA A 18 -30.95 -0.60 -2.02
N GLY A 19 -30.33 -0.52 -0.83
CA GLY A 19 -30.26 0.69 -0.01
C GLY A 19 -29.11 1.64 -0.38
N ASN A 20 -28.45 1.45 -1.53
CA ASN A 20 -27.33 2.25 -2.03
C ASN A 20 -26.07 2.23 -1.13
N GLN A 21 -25.92 1.22 -0.26
CA GLN A 21 -24.76 1.02 0.59
C GLN A 21 -23.68 0.22 -0.15
N ARG A 22 -22.41 0.63 0.00
CA ARG A 22 -21.24 -0.07 -0.56
C ARG A 22 -21.10 -1.46 0.08
N ARG A 23 -20.79 -2.47 -0.73
CA ARG A 23 -20.50 -3.84 -0.31
C ARG A 23 -19.20 -4.31 -0.96
N TYR A 24 -18.24 -4.66 -0.11
CA TYR A 24 -16.99 -5.27 -0.53
C TYR A 24 -17.11 -6.78 -0.36
N GLY A 25 -16.82 -7.53 -1.42
CA GLY A 25 -16.61 -8.97 -1.35
C GLY A 25 -15.22 -9.30 -0.81
N GLN A 26 -14.83 -10.56 -0.90
CA GLN A 26 -13.53 -11.03 -0.40
C GLN A 26 -12.36 -10.28 -1.05
N ASP A 27 -12.36 -10.15 -2.38
CA ASP A 27 -11.30 -9.43 -3.12
C ASP A 27 -11.12 -7.99 -2.63
N GLY A 28 -12.22 -7.31 -2.31
CA GLY A 28 -12.18 -5.96 -1.76
C GLY A 28 -11.62 -5.91 -0.34
N MET A 29 -11.90 -6.93 0.47
CA MET A 29 -11.34 -7.06 1.82
C MET A 29 -9.84 -7.37 1.76
N ASP A 30 -9.41 -8.23 0.85
CA ASP A 30 -7.99 -8.59 0.66
C ASP A 30 -7.19 -7.37 0.18
N ALA A 31 -7.72 -6.62 -0.79
CA ALA A 31 -7.13 -5.37 -1.25
C ALA A 31 -7.02 -4.33 -0.11
N LEU A 32 -8.08 -4.17 0.70
CA LEU A 32 -8.04 -3.28 1.87
C LEU A 32 -7.01 -3.72 2.91
N GLY A 33 -6.88 -5.04 3.13
CA GLY A 33 -5.86 -5.62 4.00
C GLY A 33 -4.44 -5.31 3.51
N PHE A 34 -4.19 -5.49 2.22
CA PHE A 34 -2.91 -5.17 1.58
C PHE A 34 -2.57 -3.68 1.72
N ILE A 35 -3.50 -2.78 1.35
CA ILE A 35 -3.31 -1.34 1.46
C ILE A 35 -3.01 -0.95 2.90
N LYS A 36 -3.77 -1.48 3.87
CA LYS A 36 -3.53 -1.21 5.28
C LYS A 36 -2.12 -1.61 5.71
N HIS A 37 -1.71 -2.84 5.39
CA HIS A 37 -0.40 -3.35 5.78
C HIS A 37 0.75 -2.52 5.17
N ALA A 38 0.67 -2.19 3.88
CA ALA A 38 1.68 -1.40 3.21
C ALA A 38 1.76 0.04 3.77
N ARG A 39 0.60 0.64 4.12
CA ARG A 39 0.57 1.94 4.80
C ARG A 39 1.19 1.90 6.18
N ASP A 40 0.96 0.82 6.94
CA ASP A 40 1.54 0.62 8.27
C ASP A 40 3.09 0.46 8.19
N LEU A 41 3.61 -0.08 7.07
CA LEU A 41 5.05 -0.12 6.74
C LEU A 41 5.60 1.18 6.14
N GLY A 42 4.75 2.19 5.96
CA GLY A 42 5.14 3.52 5.50
C GLY A 42 5.30 3.67 3.98
N PHE A 43 4.83 2.71 3.17
CA PHE A 43 4.87 2.85 1.72
C PHE A 43 3.99 4.04 1.27
N PRO A 44 4.47 4.85 0.30
CA PRO A 44 3.64 5.88 -0.32
C PRO A 44 2.56 5.23 -1.19
N LEU A 45 1.43 5.93 -1.38
CA LEU A 45 0.28 5.38 -2.11
C LEU A 45 0.58 5.02 -3.57
N GLU A 46 1.51 5.72 -4.21
CA GLU A 46 1.96 5.42 -5.57
C GLU A 46 2.65 4.06 -5.64
N ASP A 47 3.55 3.76 -4.69
CA ASP A 47 4.22 2.45 -4.61
C ASP A 47 3.21 1.34 -4.30
N ILE A 48 2.23 1.59 -3.43
CA ILE A 48 1.16 0.61 -3.15
C ILE A 48 0.36 0.33 -4.43
N LYS A 49 0.06 1.36 -5.22
CA LYS A 49 -0.63 1.21 -6.51
C LYS A 49 0.20 0.39 -7.49
N SER A 50 1.50 0.66 -7.59
CA SER A 50 2.41 -0.12 -8.43
C SER A 50 2.44 -1.58 -8.00
N LEU A 51 2.58 -1.87 -6.71
CA LEU A 51 2.57 -3.23 -6.17
C LEU A 51 1.26 -3.97 -6.43
N MET A 52 0.11 -3.29 -6.34
CA MET A 52 -1.20 -3.90 -6.62
C MET A 52 -1.46 -4.13 -8.10
N GLY A 53 -0.74 -3.43 -8.99
CA GLY A 53 -0.81 -3.62 -10.44
C GLY A 53 0.18 -4.66 -10.96
N LEU A 54 0.92 -5.34 -10.08
CA LEU A 54 1.76 -6.46 -10.46
C LEU A 54 0.87 -7.70 -10.56
N ASP A 55 0.71 -8.21 -11.77
CA ASP A 55 -0.22 -9.30 -12.09
C ASP A 55 0.41 -10.70 -11.91
N GLY A 56 1.67 -10.75 -11.46
CA GLY A 56 2.38 -11.99 -11.17
C GLY A 56 3.03 -12.61 -12.41
N HIS A 57 3.24 -11.83 -13.48
CA HIS A 57 3.98 -12.28 -14.65
C HIS A 57 5.46 -12.47 -14.29
N LEU A 58 6.00 -13.65 -14.62
CA LEU A 58 7.32 -14.09 -14.19
C LEU A 58 8.45 -13.20 -14.76
N GLY A 59 9.21 -12.57 -13.85
CA GLY A 59 10.44 -11.84 -14.14
C GLY A 59 10.35 -10.37 -13.72
N ASP A 60 9.71 -9.55 -14.56
CA ASP A 60 9.72 -8.09 -14.44
C ASP A 60 8.94 -7.60 -13.20
N ASP A 61 7.80 -8.23 -12.88
CA ASP A 61 7.00 -7.88 -11.71
C ASP A 61 7.76 -8.13 -10.40
N CYS A 62 8.55 -9.20 -10.34
CA CYS A 62 9.34 -9.54 -9.15
C CYS A 62 10.48 -8.53 -8.94
N ALA A 63 11.16 -8.15 -10.02
CA ALA A 63 12.21 -7.14 -9.97
C ALA A 63 11.67 -5.78 -9.53
N GLU A 64 10.50 -5.38 -10.02
CA GLU A 64 9.86 -4.13 -9.64
C GLU A 64 9.39 -4.14 -8.17
N ALA A 65 8.78 -5.24 -7.71
CA ALA A 65 8.42 -5.40 -6.31
C ALA A 65 9.63 -5.30 -5.38
N ASP A 66 10.73 -5.98 -5.71
CA ASP A 66 11.98 -5.94 -4.94
C ASP A 66 12.58 -4.52 -4.92
N ARG A 67 12.54 -3.81 -6.06
CA ARG A 67 13.00 -2.42 -6.14
C ARG A 67 12.21 -1.50 -5.21
N ILE A 68 10.87 -1.57 -5.25
CA ILE A 68 9.98 -0.79 -4.38
C ILE A 68 10.26 -1.11 -2.91
N ALA A 69 10.34 -2.39 -2.56
CA ALA A 69 10.60 -2.81 -1.18
C ALA A 69 11.96 -2.33 -0.66
N ARG A 70 13.03 -2.42 -1.47
CA ARG A 70 14.37 -1.92 -1.09
C ARG A 70 14.41 -0.42 -0.90
N SER A 71 13.72 0.34 -1.75
CA SER A 71 13.59 1.80 -1.61
C SER A 71 12.96 2.16 -0.26
N GLN A 72 11.83 1.52 0.07
CA GLN A 72 11.16 1.77 1.35
C GLN A 72 12.00 1.35 2.55
N LEU A 73 12.70 0.21 2.46
CA LEU A 73 13.62 -0.22 3.52
C LEU A 73 14.74 0.80 3.76
N ALA A 74 15.30 1.39 2.70
CA ALA A 74 16.30 2.45 2.84
C ALA A 74 15.72 3.69 3.55
N ASN A 75 14.51 4.12 3.18
CA ASN A 75 13.81 5.24 3.81
C ASN A 75 13.53 4.98 5.30
N VAL A 76 13.06 3.79 5.64
CA VAL A 76 12.81 3.39 7.04
C VAL A 76 14.10 3.40 7.84
N ARG A 77 15.19 2.84 7.31
CA ARG A 77 16.50 2.85 7.99
C ARG A 77 17.04 4.26 8.22
N ASP A 78 16.86 5.16 7.27
CA ASP A 78 17.24 6.56 7.43
C ASP A 78 16.43 7.26 8.52
N ARG A 79 15.12 7.00 8.57
CA ARG A 79 14.25 7.53 9.61
C ARG A 79 14.61 6.98 11.00
N ILE A 80 14.93 5.70 11.11
CA ILE A 80 15.42 5.10 12.36
C ILE A 80 16.69 5.82 12.84
N ARG A 81 17.72 5.95 11.97
CA ARG A 81 18.95 6.67 12.32
C ARG A 81 18.69 8.09 12.85
N LYS A 82 17.81 8.84 12.19
CA LYS A 82 17.46 10.21 12.61
C LYS A 82 16.74 10.24 13.96
N LEU A 83 15.85 9.27 14.22
CA LEU A 83 15.14 9.18 15.49
C LEU A 83 16.06 8.74 16.63
N GLU A 84 16.99 7.81 16.38
CA GLU A 84 18.02 7.41 17.34
C GLU A 84 18.94 8.58 17.69
N GLN A 85 19.35 9.37 16.70
CA GLN A 85 20.13 10.58 16.93
C GLN A 85 19.38 11.57 17.84
N LEU A 86 18.12 11.89 17.51
CA LEU A 86 17.29 12.77 18.34
C LEU A 86 17.15 12.24 19.78
N ALA A 87 16.94 10.93 19.94
CA ALA A 87 16.82 10.31 21.26
C ALA A 87 18.12 10.39 22.07
N SER A 88 19.29 10.43 21.42
CA SER A 88 20.59 10.58 22.08
C SER A 88 20.95 12.03 22.44
N GLU A 89 20.30 13.01 21.81
CA GLU A 89 20.52 14.44 22.07
C GLU A 89 19.69 14.97 23.27
N LEU A 90 18.73 14.18 23.77
CA LEU A 90 17.87 14.47 24.91
C LEU A 90 18.33 13.75 26.19
#